data_AF-A0A089WIW1-F1
#
_entry.id   AF-A0A089WIW1-F1
#
_cell.length_a   1.000
_cell.length_b   1.000
_cell.length_c   1.000
_cell.angle_alpha   90.00
_cell.angle_beta   90.00
_cell.angle_gamma   90.00
#
_symmetry.space_group_name_H-M   'P 1'
#
loop_
_entity.id
_entity.type
_entity.pdbx_description
1 polymer ?
#
loop_
_entity_poly.entity_id
_entity_poly.type
_entity_poly.pdbx_seq_one_letter_code
_entity_poly.pdbx_strand_id
1 'polypeptide(L)'
;MVRIRGQIGDWPVELTLELEPGEWAQLRGQIAPAEPEPEAQTPRPAIARGDDRTWEAAKAVLQQAGELDGPQLLQRLEALAGSEVAGKRLLVRLRHAAEVKVESAGDAPLYRWQGNAGQG
;
A
#
# COMPACT_ATOMS: atom_id res chain seq x y z
N MET A 1 -9.39 9.48 -24.19
CA MET A 1 -8.45 9.99 -23.18
C MET A 1 -9.22 10.41 -21.94
N VAL A 2 -9.01 9.76 -20.78
CA VAL A 2 -9.60 10.15 -19.48
C VAL A 2 -8.51 10.81 -18.63
N ARG A 3 -8.86 11.83 -17.86
CA ARG A 3 -8.03 12.35 -16.78
C ARG A 3 -8.74 12.15 -15.46
N ILE A 4 -8.09 11.43 -14.55
CA ILE A 4 -8.59 11.18 -13.19
C ILE A 4 -7.73 12.00 -12.24
N ARG A 5 -8.37 12.77 -11.36
CA ARG A 5 -7.70 13.51 -10.29
C ARG A 5 -7.95 12.79 -8.98
N GLY A 6 -6.87 12.52 -8.25
CA GLY A 6 -6.91 11.88 -6.93
C GLY A 6 -5.99 12.59 -5.94
N GLN A 7 -5.96 12.10 -4.71
CA GLN A 7 -5.07 12.59 -3.66
C GLN A 7 -4.43 11.42 -2.92
N ILE A 8 -3.14 11.52 -2.60
CA ILE A 8 -2.41 10.56 -1.76
C ILE A 8 -1.97 11.30 -0.51
N GLY A 9 -2.67 11.08 0.61
CA GLY A 9 -2.53 11.94 1.78
C GLY A 9 -3.00 13.36 1.44
N ASP A 10 -2.12 14.34 1.59
CA ASP A 10 -2.39 15.75 1.28
C ASP A 10 -1.97 16.17 -0.15
N TRP A 11 -1.31 15.27 -0.89
CA TRP A 11 -0.76 15.60 -2.20
C TRP A 11 -1.76 15.33 -3.33
N PRO A 12 -2.12 16.34 -4.14
CA PRO A 12 -2.94 16.13 -5.31
C PRO A 12 -2.13 15.44 -6.41
N VAL A 13 -2.67 14.36 -6.97
CA VAL A 13 -2.07 13.62 -8.06
C VAL A 13 -3.03 13.55 -9.25
N GLU A 14 -2.48 13.63 -10.45
CA GLU A 14 -3.22 13.48 -11.69
C GLU A 14 -2.79 12.20 -12.41
N LEU A 15 -3.76 11.39 -12.83
CA LEU A 15 -3.53 10.19 -13.61
C LEU A 15 -4.22 10.33 -14.98
N THR A 16 -3.47 10.12 -16.04
CA THR A 16 -4.00 10.04 -17.40
C THR A 16 -4.19 8.58 -17.76
N LEU A 17 -5.41 8.21 -18.17
CA LEU A 17 -5.72 6.87 -18.66
C LEU A 17 -6.10 6.92 -20.13
N GLU A 18 -5.42 6.09 -20.90
CA GLU A 18 -5.73 5.80 -22.29
C GLU A 18 -6.54 4.50 -22.32
N LEU A 19 -7.74 4.57 -22.89
CA LEU A 19 -8.72 3.48 -22.89
C LEU A 19 -9.22 3.30 -24.32
N GLU A 20 -9.27 2.05 -24.76
CA GLU A 20 -9.78 1.66 -26.06
C GLU A 20 -11.32 1.76 -26.10
N PRO A 21 -11.95 1.91 -27.28
CA PRO A 21 -13.40 2.13 -27.41
C PRO A 21 -14.28 1.08 -26.70
N GLY A 22 -13.83 -0.19 -26.66
CA GLY A 22 -14.54 -1.26 -25.96
C GLY A 22 -14.48 -1.16 -24.44
N GLU A 23 -13.40 -0.59 -23.89
CA GLU A 23 -13.21 -0.41 -22.45
C GLU A 23 -14.08 0.74 -21.91
N TRP A 24 -14.33 1.77 -22.74
CA TRP A 24 -15.27 2.84 -22.43
C TRP A 24 -16.71 2.35 -22.22
N ALA A 25 -17.14 1.34 -22.98
CA ALA A 25 -18.46 0.76 -22.85
C ALA A 25 -18.63 0.04 -21.50
N GLN A 26 -17.59 -0.69 -21.06
CA GLN A 26 -17.57 -1.37 -19.76
C GLN A 26 -17.56 -0.38 -18.59
N LEU A 27 -16.78 0.70 -18.70
CA LEU A 27 -16.75 1.77 -17.70
C LEU A 27 -18.13 2.44 -17.54
N ARG A 28 -18.84 2.73 -18.64
CA ARG A 28 -20.19 3.30 -18.59
C ARG A 28 -21.21 2.34 -17.97
N GLY A 29 -21.10 1.03 -18.21
CA GLY A 29 -22.03 0.03 -17.66
C GLY A 29 -21.99 -0.10 -16.14
N GLN A 30 -20.87 0.28 -15.52
CA GLN A 30 -20.66 0.21 -14.07
C GLN A 30 -21.06 1.51 -13.34
N ILE A 31 -21.40 2.58 -14.07
CA ILE A 31 -21.88 3.85 -13.50
C ILE A 31 -23.41 3.80 -13.48
N ALA A 32 -23.98 3.01 -12.57
CA ALA A 32 -25.36 3.23 -12.18
C ALA A 32 -25.42 4.54 -11.37
N PRO A 33 -26.39 5.44 -11.64
CA PRO A 33 -26.64 6.55 -10.74
C PRO A 33 -27.04 5.95 -9.38
N ALA A 34 -26.20 6.13 -8.38
CA ALA A 34 -26.61 5.86 -7.00
C ALA A 34 -27.72 6.85 -6.68
N GLU A 35 -28.96 6.36 -6.61
CA GLU A 35 -30.02 7.05 -5.90
C GLU A 35 -29.52 7.37 -4.48
N PRO A 36 -29.85 8.55 -3.92
CA PRO A 36 -29.49 8.87 -2.55
C PRO A 36 -30.33 8.02 -1.60
N GLU A 37 -29.92 6.77 -1.43
CA GLU A 37 -30.36 5.93 -0.33
C GLU A 37 -29.79 6.52 0.97
N PRO A 38 -30.61 6.65 2.03
CA PRO A 38 -30.11 7.11 3.33
C PRO A 38 -28.97 6.21 3.76
N GLU A 39 -27.94 6.82 4.34
CA GLU A 39 -26.65 6.25 4.74
C GLU A 39 -26.77 4.96 5.57
N ALA A 40 -27.10 3.85 4.92
CA ALA A 40 -26.79 2.53 5.39
C ALA A 40 -25.31 2.35 5.07
N GLN A 41 -24.48 2.68 6.05
CA GLN A 41 -23.06 2.38 6.11
C GLN A 41 -22.86 0.93 5.67
N THR A 42 -22.59 0.71 4.39
CA THR A 42 -22.15 -0.59 3.90
C THR A 42 -20.88 -0.90 4.70
N PRO A 43 -20.87 -1.94 5.55
CA PRO A 43 -19.68 -2.28 6.27
C PRO A 43 -18.60 -2.56 5.23
N ARG A 44 -17.62 -1.66 5.17
CA ARG A 44 -16.35 -1.86 4.47
C ARG A 44 -15.92 -3.27 4.83
N PRO A 45 -15.68 -4.17 3.85
CA PRO A 45 -15.46 -5.57 4.17
C PRO A 45 -14.35 -5.63 5.22
N ALA A 46 -14.64 -6.34 6.32
CA ALA A 46 -13.83 -6.38 7.54
C ALA A 46 -12.49 -7.13 7.35
N ILE A 47 -11.81 -6.90 6.23
CA ILE A 47 -10.46 -7.39 5.91
C ILE A 47 -9.40 -6.57 6.68
N ALA A 48 -9.79 -5.47 7.32
CA ALA A 48 -8.89 -4.58 8.04
C ALA A 48 -8.13 -5.24 9.18
N ARG A 49 -8.72 -6.16 9.96
CA ARG A 49 -8.03 -6.70 11.16
C ARG A 49 -6.85 -7.63 10.85
N GLY A 50 -6.94 -8.41 9.77
CA GLY A 50 -5.85 -9.30 9.35
C GLY A 50 -4.69 -8.51 8.78
N ASP A 51 -5.00 -7.56 7.87
CA ASP A 51 -4.02 -6.68 7.24
C ASP A 51 -3.28 -5.82 8.28
N ASP A 52 -3.98 -5.35 9.33
CA ASP A 52 -3.37 -4.58 10.42
C ASP A 52 -2.39 -5.43 11.27
N ARG A 53 -2.75 -6.69 11.60
CA ARG A 53 -1.81 -7.58 12.30
C ARG A 53 -0.58 -7.92 11.47
N THR A 54 -0.76 -8.21 10.19
CA THR A 54 0.36 -8.47 9.27
C THR A 54 1.21 -7.21 9.08
N TRP A 55 0.60 -6.02 9.09
CA TRP A 55 1.29 -4.75 9.06
C TRP A 55 2.15 -4.49 10.31
N GLU A 56 1.60 -4.69 11.51
CA GLU A 56 2.37 -4.57 12.75
C GLU A 56 3.53 -5.56 12.78
N ALA A 57 3.33 -6.80 12.34
CA ALA A 57 4.38 -7.79 12.25
C ALA A 57 5.45 -7.43 11.20
N ALA A 58 5.07 -6.82 10.07
CA ALA A 58 6.00 -6.32 9.06
C ALA A 58 6.91 -5.20 9.62
N LYS A 59 6.33 -4.26 10.40
CA LYS A 59 7.11 -3.24 11.11
C LYS A 59 8.07 -3.87 12.12
N ALA A 60 7.62 -4.87 12.88
CA ALA A 60 8.46 -5.59 13.84
C ALA A 60 9.64 -6.30 13.15
N VAL A 61 9.46 -6.89 11.97
CA VAL A 61 10.56 -7.50 11.20
C VAL A 61 11.65 -6.48 10.86
N LEU A 62 11.27 -5.29 10.37
CA LEU A 62 12.23 -4.25 10.02
C LEU A 62 12.87 -3.62 11.27
N GLN A 63 12.09 -3.43 12.34
CA GLN A 63 12.58 -2.95 13.63
C GLN A 63 13.63 -3.89 14.24
N GLN A 64 13.35 -5.20 14.28
CA GLN A 64 14.26 -6.20 14.83
C GLN A 64 15.54 -6.34 14.02
N ALA A 65 15.46 -6.15 12.70
CA ALA A 65 16.63 -6.17 11.83
C ALA A 65 17.44 -4.86 11.88
N GLY A 66 16.82 -3.74 12.25
CA GLY A 66 17.39 -2.39 12.22
C GLY A 66 17.51 -1.83 10.80
N GLU A 67 18.15 -2.57 9.90
CA GLU A 67 18.22 -2.27 8.47
C GLU A 67 18.20 -3.53 7.60
N LEU A 68 17.55 -3.46 6.44
CA LEU A 68 17.47 -4.53 5.44
C LEU A 68 17.47 -3.95 4.03
N ASP A 69 18.11 -4.64 3.09
CA ASP A 69 17.94 -4.33 1.67
C ASP A 69 16.55 -4.75 1.16
N GLY A 70 16.09 -4.09 0.11
CA GLY A 70 14.78 -4.29 -0.50
C GLY A 70 14.44 -5.76 -0.83
N PRO A 71 15.30 -6.53 -1.51
CA PRO A 71 15.01 -7.93 -1.80
C PRO A 71 14.96 -8.81 -0.55
N GLN A 72 15.86 -8.64 0.43
CA GLN A 72 15.77 -9.38 1.70
C GLN A 72 14.52 -9.01 2.50
N LEU A 73 14.14 -7.74 2.54
CA LEU A 73 12.94 -7.28 3.20
C LEU A 73 11.70 -7.89 2.53
N LEU A 74 11.63 -7.83 1.20
CA LEU A 74 10.51 -8.39 0.44
C LEU A 74 10.33 -9.89 0.74
N GLN A 75 11.40 -10.68 0.66
CA GLN A 75 11.33 -12.12 0.93
C GLN A 75 10.75 -12.45 2.32
N ARG A 76 11.09 -11.65 3.34
CA ARG A 76 10.56 -11.80 4.71
C ARG A 76 9.08 -11.42 4.80
N LEU A 77 8.68 -10.36 4.09
CA LEU A 77 7.28 -9.91 4.04
C LEU A 77 6.39 -10.90 3.30
N GLU A 78 6.89 -11.53 2.25
CA GLU A 78 6.18 -12.57 1.51
C GLU A 78 5.96 -13.81 2.36
N ALA A 79 6.98 -14.25 3.10
CA ALA A 79 6.85 -15.36 4.05
C ALA A 79 5.86 -15.05 5.18
N LEU A 80 5.83 -13.80 5.65
CA LEU A 80 4.89 -13.33 6.67
C LEU A 80 3.44 -13.28 6.15
N ALA A 81 3.24 -12.79 4.93
CA ALA A 81 1.92 -12.59 4.34
C ALA A 81 1.39 -13.82 3.60
N GLY A 82 2.24 -14.81 3.32
CA GLY A 82 1.91 -16.02 2.59
C GLY A 82 1.67 -15.82 1.09
N SER A 83 1.98 -14.64 0.55
CA SER A 83 1.77 -14.28 -0.86
C SER A 83 2.70 -13.17 -1.31
N GLU A 84 3.24 -13.30 -2.53
CA GLU A 84 4.06 -12.28 -3.19
C GLU A 84 3.34 -10.92 -3.28
N VAL A 85 2.07 -10.93 -3.68
CA VAL A 85 1.26 -9.71 -3.86
C VAL A 85 1.10 -8.98 -2.52
N ALA A 86 0.87 -9.72 -1.44
CA ALA A 86 0.72 -9.16 -0.11
C ALA A 86 2.05 -8.64 0.44
N GLY A 87 3.16 -9.35 0.21
CA GLY A 87 4.52 -8.90 0.55
C GLY A 87 4.89 -7.58 -0.13
N LYS A 88 4.62 -7.45 -1.44
CA LYS A 88 4.85 -6.20 -2.20
C LYS A 88 4.02 -5.04 -1.64
N ARG A 89 2.75 -5.26 -1.29
CA ARG A 89 1.89 -4.23 -0.66
C ARG A 89 2.46 -3.76 0.67
N LEU A 90 2.95 -4.67 1.52
CA LEU A 90 3.61 -4.32 2.78
C LEU A 90 4.91 -3.54 2.55
N LEU A 91 5.72 -3.91 1.56
CA LEU A 91 6.96 -3.22 1.22
C LEU A 91 6.71 -1.77 0.80
N VAL A 92 5.72 -1.56 -0.07
CA VAL A 92 5.29 -0.22 -0.48
C VAL A 92 4.78 0.57 0.72
N ARG A 93 3.94 -0.05 1.56
CA ARG A 93 3.40 0.60 2.77
C ARG A 93 4.52 0.98 3.76
N LEU A 94 5.55 0.14 3.95
CA LEU A 94 6.73 0.42 4.78
C LEU A 94 7.52 1.62 4.24
N ARG A 95 7.70 1.73 2.92
CA ARG A 95 8.36 2.89 2.31
C ARG A 95 7.68 4.22 2.64
N HIS A 96 6.37 4.21 2.82
CA HIS A 96 5.58 5.40 3.16
C HIS A 96 5.39 5.59 4.68
N ALA A 97 5.89 4.68 5.52
CA ALA A 97 5.80 4.80 6.97
C ALA A 97 6.81 5.84 7.48
N ALA A 98 6.36 6.73 8.36
CA ALA A 98 7.22 7.75 8.98
C ALA A 98 8.40 7.14 9.77
N GLU A 99 8.24 5.91 10.24
CA GLU A 99 9.22 5.15 11.02
C GLU A 99 10.30 4.51 10.15
N VAL A 100 10.28 4.66 8.82
CA VAL A 100 11.19 3.97 7.90
C VAL A 100 11.92 4.98 7.01
N LYS A 101 13.26 4.87 6.97
CA LYS A 101 14.09 5.53 5.97
C LYS A 101 14.31 4.59 4.82
N VAL A 102 14.19 5.09 3.59
CA VAL A 102 14.67 4.36 2.42
C VAL A 102 15.84 5.15 1.85
N GLU A 103 17.02 4.54 1.86
CA GLU A 103 18.24 5.08 1.28
C GLU A 103 18.52 4.32 -0.02
N SER A 104 18.56 5.02 -1.14
CA SER A 104 18.94 4.41 -2.42
C SER A 104 20.47 4.26 -2.46
N ALA A 105 20.99 3.19 -1.86
CA ALA A 105 22.41 2.88 -1.78
C ALA A 105 22.82 1.87 -2.87
N GLY A 106 23.07 2.36 -4.09
CA GLY A 106 23.61 1.55 -5.18
C GLY A 106 22.57 0.63 -5.84
N ASP A 107 22.80 -0.69 -5.77
CA ASP A 107 22.06 -1.71 -6.55
C ASP A 107 20.65 -2.02 -5.99
N ALA A 108 20.45 -1.90 -4.67
CA ALA A 108 19.17 -2.13 -4.03
C ALA A 108 18.81 -1.04 -3.01
N PRO A 109 17.53 -0.68 -2.87
CA PRO A 109 17.10 0.27 -1.83
C PRO A 109 17.32 -0.33 -0.44
N LEU A 110 17.96 0.42 0.45
CA LEU A 110 18.17 0.05 1.84
C LEU A 110 17.05 0.64 2.70
N TYR A 111 16.36 -0.21 3.44
CA TYR A 111 15.31 0.17 4.37
C TYR A 111 15.90 0.17 5.77
N ARG A 112 15.83 1.32 6.46
CA ARG A 112 16.31 1.49 7.83
C ARG A 112 15.17 1.92 8.74
N TRP A 113 15.06 1.29 9.89
CA TRP A 113 14.10 1.69 10.91
C TRP A 113 14.56 2.98 11.62
N GLN A 114 13.70 4.00 11.65
CA GLN A 114 13.90 5.32 12.28
C GLN A 114 12.96 5.57 13.46
N GLY A 115 11.92 4.74 13.65
CA GLY A 115 10.96 4.88 14.73
C GLY A 115 11.57 4.53 16.08
N ASN A 116 12.11 5.51 16.78
CA ASN A 116 12.62 5.43 18.16
C ASN A 116 13.34 4.10 18.50
N ALA A 117 14.65 4.05 18.26
CA ALA A 117 15.50 3.06 18.93
C ALA A 117 15.43 3.29 20.45
N GLY A 118 14.64 2.49 21.16
CA GLY A 118 14.69 2.35 22.61
C GLY A 118 13.34 2.41 23.33
N GLN A 119 12.88 1.28 23.88
CA GLN A 119 13.10 0.92 25.30
C GLN A 119 12.30 -0.35 25.66
N GLY A 120 13.02 -1.33 26.22
CA GLY A 120 12.53 -2.63 26.68
C GLY A 120 13.70 -3.58 26.88
#